data_AF-A0A945F4I2-F1
#
_entry.id   AF-A0A945F4I2-F1
#
_cell.length_a   1.000
_cell.length_b   1.000
_cell.length_c   1.000
_cell.angle_alpha   90.00
_cell.angle_beta   90.00
_cell.angle_gamma   90.00
#
_symmetry.space_group_name_H-M   'P 1'
#
loop_
_entity.id
_entity.type
_entity.pdbx_description
1 polymer ?
#
loop_
_entity_poly.entity_id
_entity_poly.type
_entity_poly.pdbx_seq_one_letter_code
_entity_poly.pdbx_strand_id
1 'polypeptide(L)'
;MSQLILSRGTNLRRGVLNKFAKYFEVGPYLLMGSLVLFVGLTVVITLMSSAQQVTKGYVLNSLEAQHQELIRESEKKDMDISKVRSLNFIQESSKVKSMVRPPEVAFVSNSGTKVASR
;
A
#
# COMPACT_ATOMS: atom_id res chain seq x y z
N MET A 1 -11.37 63.41 -0.43
CA MET A 1 -12.40 63.10 -1.43
C MET A 1 -11.88 61.99 -2.31
N SER A 2 -12.39 60.76 -2.13
CA SER A 2 -12.06 59.62 -3.00
C SER A 2 -13.37 59.10 -3.57
N GLN A 3 -13.65 59.45 -4.82
CA GLN A 3 -14.82 58.96 -5.53
C GLN A 3 -14.51 57.56 -6.04
N LEU A 4 -15.17 56.56 -5.45
CA LEU A 4 -15.23 55.21 -5.99
C LEU A 4 -15.93 55.25 -7.35
N ILE A 5 -15.13 55.19 -8.43
CA ILE A 5 -15.61 54.84 -9.77
C ILE A 5 -15.26 53.37 -9.98
N LEU A 6 -16.22 52.49 -9.72
CA LEU A 6 -16.21 51.09 -10.17
C LEU A 6 -17.65 50.58 -10.20
N SER A 7 -18.42 51.05 -11.18
CA SER A 7 -19.70 50.42 -11.54
C SER A 7 -19.98 50.59 -13.02
N ARG A 8 -19.21 49.88 -13.85
CA ARG A 8 -19.53 49.74 -15.28
C ARG A 8 -18.89 48.49 -15.87
N GLY A 9 -19.33 47.31 -15.40
CA GLY A 9 -18.74 46.05 -15.89
C GLY A 9 -19.65 44.81 -15.89
N THR A 10 -20.85 44.86 -15.32
CA THR A 10 -21.63 43.63 -15.04
C THR A 10 -22.91 43.48 -15.87
N ASN A 11 -23.31 44.48 -16.66
CA ASN A 11 -24.58 44.42 -17.42
C ASN A 11 -24.48 43.65 -18.74
N LEU A 12 -23.27 43.42 -19.28
CA LEU A 12 -23.13 42.73 -20.58
C LEU A 12 -23.39 41.20 -20.47
N ARG A 13 -23.00 40.58 -19.35
CA ARG A 13 -23.19 39.13 -19.12
C ARG A 13 -24.66 38.73 -18.92
N ARG A 14 -25.47 39.60 -18.33
CA ARG A 14 -26.89 39.33 -18.05
C ARG A 14 -27.75 39.26 -19.31
N GLY A 15 -27.43 40.08 -20.33
CA GLY A 15 -28.16 40.10 -21.60
C GLY A 15 -27.94 38.87 -22.48
N VAL A 16 -26.76 38.25 -22.40
CA VAL A 16 -26.44 37.04 -23.18
C VAL A 16 -27.14 35.82 -22.58
N LEU A 17 -27.08 35.64 -21.25
CA LEU A 17 -27.77 34.54 -20.56
C LEU A 17 -29.30 34.59 -20.76
N ASN A 18 -29.90 35.77 -20.68
CA ASN A 18 -31.34 35.92 -20.90
C ASN A 18 -31.75 35.68 -22.36
N LYS A 19 -30.87 35.91 -23.33
CA LYS A 19 -31.11 35.54 -24.74
C LYS A 19 -31.06 34.02 -24.92
N PHE A 20 -30.08 33.32 -24.32
CA PHE A 20 -30.01 31.85 -24.38
C PHE A 20 -31.22 31.18 -23.70
N ALA A 21 -31.66 31.70 -22.55
CA ALA A 21 -32.83 31.17 -21.84
C ALA A 21 -34.15 31.33 -22.64
N LYS A 22 -34.26 32.38 -23.47
CA LYS A 22 -35.47 32.63 -24.28
C LYS A 22 -35.59 31.72 -25.51
N TYR A 23 -34.48 31.15 -25.98
CA TYR A 23 -34.49 30.11 -27.03
C TYR A 23 -34.64 28.69 -26.47
N PHE A 24 -34.47 28.52 -25.15
CA PHE A 24 -34.71 27.28 -24.43
C PHE A 24 -36.17 27.22 -23.96
N GLU A 25 -37.12 27.30 -24.88
CA GLU A 25 -38.44 26.73 -24.59
C GLU A 25 -38.25 25.22 -24.50
N VAL A 26 -38.36 24.69 -23.27
CA VAL A 26 -38.10 23.28 -22.97
C VAL A 26 -39.24 22.44 -23.54
N GLY A 27 -39.15 22.17 -24.84
CA GLY A 27 -40.07 21.28 -25.52
C GLY A 27 -39.89 19.83 -25.06
N PRO A 28 -40.94 19.00 -25.09
CA PRO A 28 -40.88 17.60 -24.67
C PRO A 28 -39.80 16.79 -25.43
N TYR A 29 -39.49 17.14 -26.68
CA TYR A 29 -38.42 16.52 -27.47
C TYR A 29 -37.01 16.83 -26.95
N LEU A 30 -36.77 18.04 -26.44
CA LEU A 30 -35.50 18.44 -25.84
C LEU A 30 -35.27 17.68 -24.52
N LEU A 31 -36.34 17.50 -23.75
CA LEU A 31 -36.33 16.76 -22.50
C LEU A 31 -36.05 15.26 -22.76
N MET A 32 -36.71 14.67 -23.76
CA MET A 32 -36.45 13.30 -24.21
C MET A 32 -35.01 13.11 -24.70
N GLY A 33 -34.50 14.04 -25.51
CA GLY A 33 -33.12 14.01 -26.01
C GLY A 33 -32.08 14.12 -24.90
N SER A 34 -32.29 15.02 -23.93
CA SER A 34 -31.41 15.13 -22.76
C SER A 34 -31.41 13.88 -21.90
N LEU A 35 -32.55 13.20 -21.76
CA LEU A 35 -32.67 11.98 -20.97
C LEU A 35 -31.91 10.83 -21.63
N VAL A 36 -32.08 10.64 -22.94
CA VAL A 36 -31.33 9.63 -23.70
C VAL A 36 -29.82 9.89 -23.64
N LEU A 37 -29.40 11.16 -23.80
CA LEU A 37 -28.00 11.54 -23.70
C LEU A 37 -27.44 11.30 -22.30
N PHE A 38 -28.21 11.59 -21.25
CA PHE A 38 -27.80 11.36 -19.88
C PHE A 38 -27.64 9.85 -19.58
N VAL A 39 -28.59 9.02 -20.02
CA VAL A 39 -28.49 7.56 -19.91
C VAL A 39 -27.30 7.02 -20.72
N GLY A 40 -27.05 7.55 -21.92
CA GLY A 40 -25.89 7.18 -22.71
C GLY A 40 -24.57 7.49 -22.00
N LEU A 41 -24.45 8.70 -21.41
CA LEU A 41 -23.27 9.11 -20.66
C LEU A 41 -23.05 8.24 -19.41
N THR A 42 -24.11 7.92 -18.65
CA THR A 42 -23.96 7.09 -17.45
C THR A 42 -23.52 5.68 -17.81
N VAL A 43 -23.99 5.11 -18.92
CA VAL A 43 -23.53 3.79 -19.42
C VAL A 43 -22.05 3.83 -19.77
N VAL A 44 -21.59 4.83 -20.52
CA VAL A 44 -20.17 4.95 -20.91
C VAL A 44 -19.27 5.11 -19.68
N ILE A 45 -19.65 5.96 -18.73
CA ILE A 45 -18.91 6.16 -17.48
C ILE A 45 -18.86 4.85 -16.67
N THR A 46 -19.98 4.14 -16.58
CA THR A 46 -20.06 2.87 -15.84
C THR A 46 -19.17 1.81 -16.49
N LEU A 47 -19.18 1.72 -17.81
CA LEU A 47 -18.36 0.77 -18.57
C LEU A 47 -16.86 1.06 -18.40
N MET A 48 -16.48 2.33 -18.47
CA MET A 48 -15.10 2.77 -18.26
C MET A 48 -14.63 2.51 -16.81
N SER A 49 -15.50 2.75 -15.82
CA SER A 49 -15.22 2.44 -14.42
C SER A 49 -15.07 0.93 -14.18
N SER A 50 -15.92 0.12 -14.82
CA SER A 50 -15.85 -1.34 -14.76
C SER A 50 -14.52 -1.87 -15.33
N ALA A 51 -14.08 -1.34 -16.48
CA ALA A 51 -12.79 -1.69 -17.07
C ALA A 51 -11.60 -1.36 -16.15
N GLN A 52 -11.65 -0.24 -15.44
CA GLN A 52 -10.61 0.15 -14.47
C GLN A 52 -10.59 -0.73 -13.21
N GLN A 53 -11.74 -1.26 -12.79
CA GLN A 53 -11.80 -2.18 -11.65
C GLN A 53 -11.14 -3.51 -11.97
N VAL A 54 -11.32 -4.00 -13.21
CA VAL A 54 -10.69 -5.25 -13.68
C VAL A 54 -9.16 -5.13 -13.69
N THR A 55 -8.61 -4.04 -14.21
CA THR A 55 -7.15 -3.84 -14.23
C THR A 55 -6.56 -3.70 -12.83
N LYS A 56 -7.25 -3.03 -11.91
CA LYS A 56 -6.86 -2.97 -10.49
C LYS A 56 -6.88 -4.36 -9.83
N GLY A 57 -7.86 -5.20 -10.18
CA GLY A 57 -7.93 -6.58 -9.71
C GLY A 57 -6.73 -7.43 -10.15
N TYR A 58 -6.30 -7.31 -11.40
CA TYR A 58 -5.10 -8.01 -11.89
C TYR A 58 -3.83 -7.55 -11.18
N VAL A 59 -3.65 -6.24 -11.00
CA VAL A 59 -2.50 -5.70 -10.26
C VAL A 59 -2.52 -6.18 -8.82
N LEU A 60 -3.67 -6.13 -8.14
CA LEU A 60 -3.81 -6.60 -6.76
C LEU A 60 -3.46 -8.08 -6.63
N ASN A 61 -3.98 -8.92 -7.53
CA ASN A 61 -3.70 -10.36 -7.52
C ASN A 61 -2.21 -10.66 -7.75
N SER A 62 -1.56 -9.92 -8.65
CA SER A 62 -0.11 -10.05 -8.87
C SER A 62 0.70 -9.66 -7.63
N LEU A 63 0.27 -8.61 -6.92
CA LEU A 63 0.91 -8.13 -5.70
C LEU A 63 0.74 -9.15 -4.56
N GLU A 64 -0.44 -9.75 -4.46
CA GLU A 64 -0.76 -10.75 -3.45
C GLU A 64 0.01 -12.07 -3.68
N ALA A 65 0.18 -12.47 -4.94
CA ALA A 65 1.03 -13.61 -5.30
C ALA A 65 2.50 -13.37 -4.88
N GLN A 66 3.05 -12.19 -5.18
CA GLN A 66 4.42 -11.84 -4.77
C GLN A 66 4.57 -11.78 -3.25
N HIS A 67 3.56 -11.24 -2.55
CA HIS A 67 3.56 -11.18 -1.09
C HIS A 67 3.57 -12.57 -0.46
N GLN A 68 2.77 -13.51 -0.99
CA GLN A 68 2.77 -14.90 -0.53
C GLN A 68 4.11 -15.60 -0.81
N GLU A 69 4.76 -15.32 -1.94
CA GLU A 69 6.08 -15.85 -2.25
C GLU A 69 7.14 -15.36 -1.25
N LEU A 70 7.16 -14.06 -0.96
CA LEU A 70 8.05 -13.46 0.03
C LEU A 70 7.86 -14.04 1.43
N ILE A 71 6.61 -14.26 1.85
CA ILE A 71 6.31 -14.90 3.14
C ILE A 71 6.88 -16.31 3.19
N ARG A 72 6.65 -17.13 2.15
CA ARG A 72 7.19 -18.50 2.09
C ARG A 72 8.72 -18.51 2.13
N GLU A 73 9.37 -17.57 1.47
CA GLU A 73 10.82 -17.44 1.51
C GLU A 73 11.32 -17.06 2.91
N SER A 74 10.62 -16.13 3.58
CA SER A 74 10.92 -15.75 4.96
C SER A 74 10.79 -16.93 5.91
N GLU A 75 9.68 -17.68 5.84
CA GLU A 75 9.44 -18.86 6.68
C GLU A 75 10.53 -19.93 6.48
N LYS A 76 10.96 -20.14 5.23
CA LYS A 76 12.06 -21.06 4.93
C LYS A 76 13.37 -20.60 5.56
N LYS A 77 13.71 -19.32 5.44
CA LYS A 77 14.92 -18.74 6.05
C LYS A 77 14.88 -18.82 7.57
N ASP A 78 13.74 -18.54 8.18
CA ASP A 78 13.56 -18.63 9.63
C ASP A 78 13.73 -20.07 10.13
N MET A 79 13.19 -21.05 9.39
CA MET A 79 13.41 -22.46 9.68
C MET A 79 14.91 -22.82 9.60
N ASP A 80 15.62 -22.36 8.57
CA ASP A 80 17.05 -22.66 8.41
C ASP A 80 17.89 -22.00 9.50
N ILE A 81 17.57 -20.77 9.91
CA ILE A 81 18.19 -20.11 11.06
C ILE A 81 17.94 -20.91 12.34
N SER A 82 16.70 -21.37 12.55
CA SER A 82 16.33 -22.18 13.71
C SER A 82 17.10 -23.51 13.73
N LYS A 83 17.26 -24.16 12.58
CA LYS A 83 18.09 -25.38 12.45
C LYS A 83 19.54 -25.13 12.85
N VAL A 84 20.15 -24.06 12.34
CA VAL A 84 21.55 -23.71 12.68
C VAL A 84 21.70 -23.38 14.17
N ARG A 85 20.69 -22.75 14.78
CA ARG A 85 20.66 -22.46 16.22
C ARG A 85 20.32 -23.66 17.09
N SER A 86 19.82 -24.75 16.50
CA SER A 86 19.46 -25.94 17.27
C SER A 86 20.68 -26.56 17.92
N LEU A 87 20.53 -26.99 19.18
CA LEU A 87 21.60 -27.63 19.93
C LEU A 87 22.15 -28.87 19.24
N ASN A 88 21.29 -29.62 18.54
CA ASN A 88 21.69 -30.79 17.75
C ASN A 88 22.69 -30.42 16.66
N PHE A 89 22.42 -29.34 15.90
CA PHE A 89 23.33 -28.87 14.86
C PHE A 89 24.67 -28.39 15.45
N ILE A 90 24.63 -27.70 16.59
CA ILE A 90 25.84 -27.23 17.28
C ILE A 90 26.68 -28.41 17.79
N GLN A 91 26.05 -29.41 18.39
CA GLN A 91 26.70 -30.63 18.89
C GLN A 91 27.30 -31.48 17.76
N GLU A 92 26.64 -31.50 16.61
CA GLU A 92 27.14 -32.23 15.43
C GLU A 92 28.29 -31.53 14.72
N SER A 93 28.50 -30.23 14.96
CA SER A 93 29.55 -29.44 14.34
C SER A 93 30.94 -29.98 14.67
N SER A 94 31.84 -30.00 13.66
CA SER A 94 33.21 -30.51 13.82
C SER A 94 33.99 -29.76 14.89
N LYS A 95 33.74 -28.45 15.04
CA LYS A 95 34.39 -27.60 16.03
C LYS A 95 34.03 -28.03 17.46
N VAL A 96 32.76 -28.32 17.74
CA VAL A 96 32.32 -28.81 19.06
C VAL A 96 32.78 -30.24 19.30
N LYS A 97 32.73 -31.12 18.29
CA LYS A 97 33.28 -32.48 18.41
C LYS A 97 34.79 -32.50 18.71
N SER A 98 35.52 -31.50 18.24
CA SER A 98 36.95 -31.34 18.54
C SER A 98 37.25 -30.66 19.89
N MET A 99 36.24 -30.18 20.62
CA MET A 99 36.45 -29.59 21.94
C MET A 99 36.79 -30.68 22.96
N VAL A 100 37.93 -30.51 23.62
CA VAL A 100 38.36 -31.37 24.73
C VAL A 100 37.89 -30.73 26.04
N ARG A 101 37.34 -31.55 26.94
CA ARG A 101 36.92 -31.09 28.26
C ARG A 101 38.17 -30.65 29.05
N PRO A 102 38.21 -29.43 29.60
CA PRO A 102 39.34 -29.02 30.42
C PRO A 102 39.41 -29.92 31.68
N PRO A 103 40.62 -30.36 32.07
CA PRO A 103 40.80 -31.30 33.17
C PRO A 103 40.43 -30.72 34.54
N GLU A 104 40.48 -29.40 34.70
CA GLU A 104 40.18 -28.72 35.97
C GLU A 104 39.62 -27.32 35.70
N VAL A 105 38.59 -26.92 36.46
CA VAL A 105 37.96 -25.60 36.33
C VAL A 105 38.34 -24.79 37.56
N ALA A 106 39.38 -23.96 37.44
CA ALA A 106 39.83 -23.13 38.55
C ALA A 106 39.01 -21.84 38.63
N PHE A 107 38.30 -21.65 39.74
CA PHE A 107 37.62 -20.39 40.04
C PHE A 107 38.62 -19.42 40.67
N VAL A 108 38.77 -18.23 40.07
CA VAL A 108 39.65 -17.18 40.59
C VAL A 108 38.83 -16.29 41.53
N SER A 109 39.18 -16.30 42.82
CA SER A 109 38.69 -15.34 43.81
C SER A 109 39.41 -13.99 43.63
N ASN A 110 38.74 -12.88 43.98
CA ASN A 110 39.27 -11.51 43.98
C ASN A 110 40.59 -11.31 44.76
N SER A 111 41.03 -12.32 45.51
CA SER A 111 42.29 -12.38 46.27
C SER A 111 43.46 -13.08 45.53
N GLY A 112 43.28 -13.51 44.27
CA GLY A 112 44.34 -14.16 43.47
C GLY A 112 44.69 -15.60 43.88
N THR A 113 44.05 -16.14 44.92
CA THR A 113 44.23 -17.51 45.38
C THR A 113 43.29 -18.47 44.64
N LYS A 114 43.87 -19.47 43.96
CA LYS A 114 43.11 -20.55 43.29
C LYS A 114 42.44 -21.42 44.36
N VAL A 115 41.12 -21.54 44.32
CA VAL A 115 40.38 -22.52 45.12
C VAL A 115 40.18 -23.75 44.24
N ALA A 116 40.78 -24.88 44.63
CA ALA A 116 40.67 -26.14 43.89
C ALA A 116 39.21 -26.60 43.83
N SER A 117 38.72 -26.95 42.64
CA SER A 117 37.43 -27.63 42.49
C SER A 117 37.63 -29.12 42.72
N ARG A 118 36.84 -29.70 43.64
CA ARG A 118 36.90 -31.11 44.06
C ARG A 118 36.47 -32.08 42.95
#